data_AF-A0A1V9VWY5-F1
#
_entry.id   AF-A0A1V9VWY5-F1
#
_cell.length_a   1.000
_cell.length_b   1.000
_cell.length_c   1.000
_cell.angle_alpha   90.00
_cell.angle_beta   90.00
_cell.angle_gamma   90.00
#
_symmetry.space_group_name_H-M   'P 1'
#
loop_
_entity.id
_entity.type
_entity.pdbx_description
1 polymer ?
#
loop_
_entity_poly.entity_id
_entity_poly.type
_entity_poly.pdbx_seq_one_letter_code
_entity_poly.pdbx_strand_id
1 'polypeptide(L)' 'MSLYDQLPDNLLAGFFMEINKNIQTGVLSEAMYHEIELIQIAAQKRNLSESDLKDIYQKWVEPQLK' A
#
# COMPACT_ATOMS: atom_id res chain seq x y z
N MET A 1 17.43 -2.94 0.81
CA MET A 1 16.57 -1.83 0.34
C MET A 1 15.35 -2.51 -0.26
N SER A 2 14.15 -2.21 0.25
CA SER A 2 12.92 -2.85 -0.23
C SER A 2 12.48 -2.21 -1.54
N LEU A 3 11.78 -2.95 -2.41
CA LEU A 3 11.17 -2.40 -3.62
C LEU A 3 10.29 -1.17 -3.29
N TYR A 4 9.54 -1.27 -2.18
CA TYR A 4 8.67 -0.21 -1.69
C TYR A 4 9.41 1.07 -1.30
N ASP A 5 10.69 1.00 -0.93
CA ASP A 5 11.50 2.19 -0.64
C ASP A 5 11.70 3.06 -1.89
N GLN A 6 11.61 2.47 -3.09
CA GLN A 6 11.88 3.14 -4.37
C GLN A 6 10.59 3.55 -5.12
N LEU A 7 9.43 3.04 -4.70
CA LEU A 7 8.16 3.34 -5.36
C LEU A 7 7.70 4.77 -5.04
N PRO A 8 7.06 5.48 -5.97
CA PRO A 8 6.38 6.73 -5.65
C PRO A 8 5.18 6.48 -4.73
N ASP A 9 4.77 7.50 -3.97
CA ASP A 9 3.78 7.38 -2.89
C ASP A 9 2.41 6.89 -3.40
N ASN A 10 2.01 7.24 -4.61
CA ASN A 10 0.77 6.76 -5.22
C ASN A 10 0.80 5.25 -5.50
N LEU A 11 1.92 4.71 -5.99
CA LEU A 11 2.07 3.26 -6.19
C LEU A 11 2.14 2.53 -4.85
N LEU A 12 2.87 3.09 -3.88
CA LEU A 12 2.95 2.54 -2.53
C LEU A 12 1.54 2.43 -1.90
N ALA A 13 0.74 3.50 -1.99
CA ALA A 13 -0.64 3.53 -1.55
C ALA A 13 -1.55 2.56 -2.33
N GLY A 14 -1.34 2.43 -3.64
CA GLY A 14 -2.02 1.46 -4.50
C GLY A 14 -1.82 0.03 -4.05
N PHE A 15 -0.57 -0.38 -3.84
CA PHE A 15 -0.24 -1.72 -3.34
C PHE A 15 -0.82 -1.96 -1.95
N PHE A 16 -0.71 -0.99 -1.05
CA PHE A 16 -1.30 -1.11 0.29
C PHE A 16 -2.79 -1.42 0.23
N MET A 17 -3.55 -0.68 -0.57
CA MET A 17 -5.00 -0.86 -0.66
C MET A 17 -5.40 -2.14 -1.37
N GLU A 18 -4.74 -2.52 -2.47
CA GLU A 18 -5.06 -3.76 -3.19
C GLU A 18 -4.70 -5.01 -2.38
N ILE A 19 -3.58 -5.01 -1.65
CA ILE A 19 -3.23 -6.13 -0.77
C ILE A 19 -4.25 -6.24 0.38
N ASN A 20 -4.61 -5.13 1.02
CA ASN A 20 -5.66 -5.13 2.06
C ASN A 20 -7.01 -5.60 1.52
N LYS A 21 -7.38 -5.20 0.29
CA LYS A 21 -8.62 -5.64 -0.36
C LYS A 21 -8.60 -7.15 -0.65
N ASN A 22 -7.48 -7.67 -1.16
CA ASN A 22 -7.32 -9.10 -1.41
C ASN A 22 -7.38 -9.94 -0.12
N ILE A 23 -6.85 -9.41 0.99
CA ILE A 23 -7.00 -10.00 2.32
C ILE A 23 -8.48 -10.03 2.74
N GLN A 24 -9.20 -8.93 2.57
CA GLN A 24 -10.64 -8.84 2.88
C GLN A 24 -11.50 -9.77 2.02
N THR A 25 -11.14 -9.99 0.75
CA THR A 25 -11.87 -10.89 -0.16
C THR A 25 -11.47 -12.36 0.00
N GLY A 26 -10.57 -12.68 0.93
CA GLY A 26 -10.21 -14.06 1.27
C GLY A 26 -9.12 -14.67 0.40
N VAL A 27 -8.44 -13.88 -0.43
CA VAL A 27 -7.28 -14.31 -1.24
C VAL A 27 -6.00 -14.19 -0.41
N LEU A 28 -6.02 -14.75 0.79
CA LEU A 28 -4.97 -14.58 1.80
C LEU A 28 -3.79 -15.52 1.54
N SER A 29 -2.57 -15.00 1.58
CA SER A 29 -1.36 -15.81 1.80
C SER A 29 -0.48 -15.16 2.85
N GLU A 30 0.29 -15.97 3.59
CA GLU A 30 1.24 -15.50 4.61
C GLU A 30 2.22 -14.45 4.05
N ALA A 31 2.59 -14.58 2.78
CA ALA A 31 3.41 -13.62 2.06
C ALA A 31 2.80 -12.21 2.03
N MET A 32 1.48 -12.07 1.96
CA MET A 32 0.81 -10.76 1.85
C MET A 32 0.91 -9.93 3.13
N TYR A 33 0.95 -10.57 4.30
CA TYR A 33 1.22 -9.85 5.55
C TYR A 33 2.64 -9.30 5.57
N HIS A 34 3.60 -10.09 5.07
CA HIS A 34 4.98 -9.62 4.95
C HIS A 34 5.11 -8.46 3.96
N GLU A 35 4.38 -8.49 2.84
CA GLU A 35 4.32 -7.36 1.91
C GLU A 35 3.75 -6.10 2.57
N ILE A 36 2.69 -6.22 3.40
CA ILE A 36 2.14 -5.09 4.16
C ILE A 36 3.18 -4.52 5.12
N GLU A 37 3.90 -5.35 5.86
CA GLU A 37 4.96 -4.88 6.77
C GLU A 37 6.03 -4.08 6.01
N LEU A 38 6.45 -4.57 4.84
CA LEU A 38 7.44 -3.88 4.01
C LEU A 38 6.91 -2.53 3.49
N ILE A 39 5.63 -2.46 3.13
CA ILE A 39 4.97 -1.21 2.73
C ILE A 39 4.89 -0.23 3.91
N GLN A 40 4.48 -0.71 5.09
CA GLN A 40 4.40 0.11 6.31
C GLN A 40 5.77 0.67 6.70
N ILE A 41 6.83 -0.14 6.63
CA ILE A 41 8.21 0.31 6.88
C ILE A 41 8.62 1.41 5.88
N ALA A 42 8.31 1.24 4.59
CA ALA A 42 8.61 2.24 3.57
C ALA A 42 7.83 3.54 3.79
N ALA A 43 6.56 3.45 4.19
CA ALA A 43 5.71 4.59 4.52
C ALA A 43 6.22 5.35 5.77
N GLN A 44 6.60 4.62 6.83
CA GLN A 44 7.15 5.21 8.05
C GLN A 44 8.44 5.99 7.78
N LYS A 45 9.33 5.49 6.91
CA LYS A 45 10.55 6.22 6.49
C LYS A 45 10.23 7.56 5.82
N ARG A 46 9.04 7.71 5.25
CA ARG A 46 8.55 8.92 4.58
C ARG A 46 7.64 9.78 5.48
N ASN A 47 7.49 9.41 6.75
CA ASN A 47 6.53 9.99 7.68
C ASN A 47 5.07 9.91 7.20
N LEU A 48 4.73 8.86 6.45
CA LEU A 48 3.37 8.58 6.02
C LEU A 48 2.72 7.57 6.97
N SER A 49 1.51 7.88 7.41
CA SER A 49 0.63 6.95 8.13
C SER A 49 -0.22 6.14 7.16
N GLU A 50 -0.87 5.08 7.67
CA GLU A 50 -1.84 4.31 6.88
C GLU A 50 -3.01 5.18 6.38
N SER A 51 -3.43 6.16 7.17
CA SER A 51 -4.45 7.14 6.78
C SER A 51 -3.97 7.98 5.60
N ASP A 52 -2.70 8.39 5.59
CA ASP A 52 -2.13 9.15 4.47
C ASP A 52 -2.06 8.29 3.20
N LEU A 53 -1.67 7.02 3.31
CA LEU A 53 -1.70 6.08 2.19
C LEU A 53 -3.11 5.92 1.63
N LYS A 54 -4.12 5.80 2.50
CA LYS A 54 -5.52 5.72 2.09
C LYS A 54 -5.99 7.00 1.38
N ASP A 55 -5.62 8.17 1.90
CA ASP A 55 -5.95 9.46 1.30
C ASP A 55 -5.28 9.63 -0.08
N ILE A 56 -4.01 9.25 -0.20
CA ILE A 56 -3.26 9.25 -1.46
C ILE A 56 -3.95 8.32 -2.47
N TYR A 57 -4.34 7.12 -2.04
CA TYR A 57 -5.05 6.18 -2.89
C TYR A 57 -6.37 6.76 -3.41
N GLN A 58 -7.22 7.29 -2.53
CA GLN A 58 -8.52 7.86 -2.93
C GLN A 58 -8.38 9.07 -3.85
N LYS A 59 -7.39 9.93 -3.62
CA LYS A 59 -7.18 11.15 -4.41
C LYS A 59 -6.55 10.88 -5.77
N TRP A 60 -5.58 9.96 -5.82
CA TRP A 60 -4.69 9.85 -6.98
C TRP A 60 -4.76 8.50 -7.69
N VAL A 61 -5.19 7.42 -7.02
CA VAL A 61 -5.12 6.06 -7.58
C VAL A 61 -6.52 5.56 -7.97
N GLU A 62 -7.49 5.62 -7.06
CA GLU A 62 -8.87 5.16 -7.29
C GLU A 62 -9.54 5.80 -8.53
N PRO A 63 -9.35 7.11 -8.82
CA PRO A 63 -9.96 7.74 -9.99
C PRO A 63 -9.42 7.22 -11.33
N GLN A 64 -8.22 6.61 -11.35
CA GLN A 64 -7.58 6.10 -12.56
C GLN A 64 -7.99 4.65 -12.91
N LEU A 65 -8.69 3.98 -11.98
CA LEU A 65 -9.14 2.59 -12.14
C LEU A 65 -10.59 2.50 -12.68
N LYS A 66 -11.22 3.64 -12.99
CA LYS A 66 -12.59 3.76 -13.49
C LYS A 66 -12.64 4.06 -14.97
#